data_AF-M5DT45-F1
#
_entry.id   AF-M5DT45-F1
#
_cell.length_a   1.000
_cell.length_b   1.000
_cell.length_c   1.000
_cell.angle_alpha   90.00
_cell.angle_beta   90.00
_cell.angle_gamma   90.00
#
_symmetry.space_group_name_H-M   'P 1'
#
loop_
_entity.id
_entity.type
_entity.pdbx_description
1 polymer ?
#
loop_
_entity_poly.entity_id
_entity_poly.type
_entity_poly.pdbx_seq_one_letter_code
_entity_poly.pdbx_strand_id
1 'polypeptide(L)' 'MALRAYKVEHILVFASRGTEAKLLAAPKLRPMEEWREDVAAWVALRAGRAPELDELVDGSKEEPYIHEAN' A
#
# COMPACT_ATOMS: atom_id res chain seq x y z
N MET A 1 14.60 -8.42 2.09
CA MET A 1 14.19 -7.18 2.80
C MET A 1 12.90 -7.50 3.55
N ALA A 2 12.72 -7.05 4.79
CA ALA A 2 11.50 -7.35 5.55
C ALA A 2 10.34 -6.45 5.11
N LEU A 3 9.15 -7.03 4.94
CA LEU A 3 7.93 -6.29 4.67
C LEU A 3 7.51 -5.48 5.90
N ARG A 4 6.88 -4.34 5.63
CA ARG A 4 6.53 -3.32 6.61
C ARG A 4 5.13 -2.81 6.34
N ALA A 5 4.37 -2.54 7.40
CA ALA A 5 3.02 -2.00 7.30
C ALA A 5 2.99 -0.53 6.83
N TYR A 6 2.26 -0.27 5.75
CA TYR A 6 1.99 1.06 5.24
C TYR A 6 0.48 1.24 5.07
N LYS A 7 -0.06 2.35 5.59
CA LYS A 7 -1.42 2.79 5.29
C LYS A 7 -1.39 3.70 4.07
N VAL A 8 -2.19 3.36 3.07
CA VAL A 8 -2.48 4.20 1.91
C VAL A 8 -3.97 4.53 1.96
N GLU A 9 -4.31 5.74 2.38
CA GLU A 9 -5.69 6.11 2.72
C GLU A 9 -6.31 5.11 3.73
N HIS A 10 -7.30 4.33 3.31
CA HIS A 10 -7.97 3.30 4.11
C HIS A 10 -7.45 1.87 3.86
N ILE A 11 -6.47 1.69 2.99
CA ILE A 11 -5.90 0.39 2.63
C ILE A 11 -4.61 0.14 3.42
N LEU A 12 -4.51 -1.00 4.10
CA LEU A 12 -3.29 -1.47 4.71
C LEU A 12 -2.50 -2.33 3.71
N VAL A 13 -1.25 -1.96 3.45
CA VAL A 13 -0.35 -2.65 2.52
C VAL A 13 0.95 -2.99 3.22
N PHE A 14 1.39 -4.24 3.12
CA PHE A 14 2.70 -4.64 3.57
C PHE A 14 3.66 -4.62 2.40
N ALA A 15 4.70 -3.80 2.49
CA ALA A 15 5.66 -3.60 1.41
C ALA A 15 7.06 -3.30 1.98
N SER A 16 8.09 -3.38 1.15
CA SER A 16 9.45 -3.02 1.61
C SER A 16 9.61 -1.50 1.78
N ARG A 17 8.81 -0.71 1.05
CA ARG A 17 8.83 0.76 1.04
C ARG A 17 7.48 1.36 0.66
N GLY A 18 7.26 2.62 1.06
CA GLY A 18 6.01 3.32 0.81
C GLY A 18 5.61 3.44 -0.67
N THR A 19 6.58 3.53 -1.59
CA THR A 19 6.28 3.59 -3.03
C THR A 19 5.61 2.31 -3.55
N GLU A 20 6.07 1.15 -3.11
CA GLU A 20 5.47 -0.14 -3.47
C GLU A 20 4.07 -0.28 -2.87
N ALA A 21 3.89 0.18 -1.62
CA ALA A 21 2.58 0.23 -0.99
C ALA A 21 1.59 1.07 -1.81
N LYS A 22 2.00 2.26 -2.29
CA LYS A 22 1.15 3.10 -3.16
C LYS A 22 0.81 2.40 -4.47
N LEU A 23 1.79 1.78 -5.13
CA LEU A 23 1.57 1.12 -6.43
C LEU A 23 0.54 -0.02 -6.32
N LEU A 24 0.56 -0.77 -5.23
CA LEU A 24 -0.42 -1.83 -4.96
C LEU A 24 -1.81 -1.29 -4.60
N ALA A 25 -1.88 -0.24 -3.78
CA ALA A 25 -3.15 0.33 -3.34
C ALA A 25 -3.83 1.19 -4.43
N ALA A 26 -3.07 1.84 -5.32
CA ALA A 26 -3.60 2.81 -6.28
C ALA A 26 -4.73 2.26 -7.18
N PRO A 27 -4.62 1.04 -7.78
CA PRO A 27 -5.71 0.47 -8.58
C PRO A 27 -6.98 0.15 -7.77
N LYS A 28 -6.86 -0.12 -6.46
CA LYS A 28 -8.01 -0.39 -5.57
C LYS A 28 -8.72 0.90 -5.16
N LEU A 29 -7.96 1.96 -4.91
CA LEU A 29 -8.49 3.28 -4.55
C LEU A 29 -9.10 3.99 -5.76
N ARG A 30 -8.49 3.82 -6.93
CA ARG A 30 -8.94 4.41 -8.18
C ARG A 30 -8.98 3.31 -9.24
N PRO A 31 -10.16 2.75 -9.56
CA PRO A 31 -10.27 1.67 -10.55
C PRO A 31 -10.31 2.16 -12.01
N MET A 32 -10.57 3.44 -12.27
CA MET A 32 -10.69 4.02 -13.62
C MET A 32 -9.32 4.35 -14.24
N GLU A 33 -8.93 3.73 -15.35
CA GLU A 33 -7.58 3.85 -15.96
C GLU A 33 -7.05 5.29 -16.13
N GLU A 34 -7.93 6.29 -16.26
CA GLU A 34 -7.61 7.73 -16.29
C GLU A 34 -6.82 8.23 -15.05
N TRP A 35 -6.86 7.52 -13.92
CA TRP A 35 -6.04 7.86 -12.74
C TRP A 35 -4.54 7.75 -13.00
N ARG A 36 -4.11 6.95 -13.99
CA ARG A 36 -2.69 6.83 -14.35
C ARG A 36 -2.15 8.11 -14.98
N GLU A 37 -3.02 8.92 -15.61
CA GLU A 37 -2.65 10.19 -16.23
C GLU A 37 -2.74 11.36 -15.22
N ASP A 38 -3.49 11.18 -14.13
CA ASP A 38 -3.56 12.13 -13.00
C ASP A 38 -2.40 11.92 -12.00
N VAL A 39 -1.21 12.37 -12.42
CA VAL A 39 0.01 12.35 -11.60
C VAL A 39 -0.18 13.11 -10.27
N ALA A 40 -0.98 14.18 -10.25
CA ALA A 40 -1.25 14.96 -9.04
C ALA A 40 -2.02 14.12 -8.02
N ALA A 41 -3.04 13.37 -8.44
CA ALA A 41 -3.75 12.43 -7.60
C ALA A 41 -2.85 11.28 -7.12
N TRP A 42 -1.95 10.76 -7.95
CA TRP A 42 -0.99 9.73 -7.54
C TRP A 42 0.01 10.24 -6.49
N VAL A 43 0.51 11.47 -6.64
CA VAL A 43 1.37 12.11 -5.64
C VAL A 43 0.61 12.37 -4.33
N ALA A 44 -0.67 12.74 -4.43
CA ALA A 44 -1.53 12.98 -3.27
C ALA A 44 -1.74 11.74 -2.40
N LEU A 45 -1.76 10.54 -2.99
CA LEU A 45 -1.78 9.29 -2.22
C LEU A 45 -0.54 9.24 -1.33
N ARG A 46 -0.71 9.31 0.00
CA ARG A 46 0.40 9.16 0.95
C ARG A 46 0.43 7.72 1.46
N ALA A 47 1.61 7.11 1.42
CA ALA A 47 1.87 5.86 2.13
C ALA A 47 2.46 6.21 3.49
N GLY A 48 1.61 6.30 4.51
CA GLY A 48 2.02 6.50 5.89
C GLY A 48 2.58 5.21 6.46
N ARG A 49 3.77 5.25 7.07
CA ARG A 49 4.31 4.11 7.80
C ARG A 49 3.44 3.88 9.05
N ALA A 50 2.94 2.66 9.23
CA ALA A 50 2.13 2.26 10.37
C ALA A 50 2.85 1.16 11.16
N PRO A 51 3.95 1.48 11.88
CA PRO A 51 4.75 0.48 12.59
C PRO A 51 3.94 -0.30 13.64
N GLU A 52 2.88 0.30 14.16
CA GLU A 52 1.94 -0.34 15.10
C GLU A 52 1.19 -1.54 14.51
N LEU A 53 1.24 -1.74 13.18
CA LEU A 53 0.60 -2.87 12.49
C LEU A 53 1.63 -3.86 11.90
N ASP A 54 2.92 -3.70 12.19
CA ASP A 54 3.94 -4.63 11.70
C ASP A 54 3.77 -6.05 12.25
N GLU A 55 3.13 -6.21 13.40
CA GLU A 55 2.82 -7.52 13.97
C GLU A 55 1.86 -8.34 13.11
N LEU A 56 1.08 -7.67 12.25
CA LEU A 56 0.14 -8.30 11.32
C LEU A 56 0.82 -8.76 10.02
N VAL A 57 2.13 -8.56 9.88
CA VAL A 57 2.89 -9.05 8.72
C VAL A 57 2.87 -10.58 8.71
N ASP A 58 2.25 -11.14 7.68
CA ASP A 58 2.37 -12.54 7.31
C ASP A 58 3.81 -12.86 6.88
N GLY A 59 4.51 -13.61 7.73
CA GLY A 59 5.90 -14.04 7.50
C GLY A 59 6.06 -15.08 6.40
N SER A 60 4.97 -15.67 5.89
CA SER A 60 5.02 -16.55 4.72
C SER A 60 4.97 -15.80 3.39
N LYS A 61 4.76 -14.47 3.42
CA LYS A 61 4.75 -13.63 2.22
C LYS A 61 6.07 -12.91 2.06
N GLU A 62 6.72 -13.14 0.91
CA GLU A 62 7.97 -12.50 0.54
C GLU A 62 7.77 -11.26 -0.35
N GLU A 63 6.61 -11.18 -1.00
CA GLU A 63 6.25 -10.10 -1.92
C GLU A 63 5.25 -9.12 -1.29
N PRO A 64 5.24 -7.83 -1.68
CA PRO A 64 4.28 -6.86 -1.15
C PRO A 64 2.83 -7.24 -1.42
N TYR A 65 1.95 -7.06 -0.42
CA TYR A 65 0.54 -7.45 -0.51
C TYR A 65 -0.39 -6.52 0.26
N ILE A 66 -1.66 -6.47 -0.16
CA ILE A 66 -2.72 -5.76 0.55
C ILE A 66 -3.25 -6.67 1.65
N HIS A 67 -3.36 -6.12 2.86
CA HIS A 67 -4.06 -6.79 3.95
C HIS A 67 -5.56 -6.62 3.77
N GLU A 68 -6.25 -7.72 3.48
CA GLU A 68 -7.71 -7.77 3.52
C GLU A 68 -8.09 -8.09 4.97
N ALA A 69 -8.44 -7.05 5.74
CA ALA A 69 -9.04 -7.23 7.05
C ALA A 69 -10.42 -7.87 6.83
N ASN A 70 -10.50 -9.19 6.97
CA ASN A 70 -11.74 -9.96 6.90
C ASN A 70 -12.55 -9.77 8.18
#